data_AF-A0A2U3EUP1-F1
#
_entry.id   AF-A0A2U3EUP1-F1
#
_cell.length_a   1.000
_cell.length_b   1.000
_cell.length_c   1.000
_cell.angle_alpha   90.00
_cell.angle_beta   90.00
_cell.angle_gamma   90.00
#
_symmetry.space_group_name_H-M   'P 1'
#
loop_
_entity.id
_entity.type
_entity.pdbx_description
1 polymer ?
#
loop_
_entity_poly.entity_id
_entity_poly.type
_entity_poly.pdbx_seq_one_letter_code
_entity_poly.pdbx_strand_id
1 'polypeptide(L)' 'LHADVAAFEKKHGTQLELLFRFMNRALAIGVITKA' A
#
# COMPACT_ATOMS: atom_id res chain seq x y z
N LEU A 1 17.13 -11.01 -3.57
CA LEU A 1 16.12 -10.25 -2.81
C LEU A 1 15.43 -9.20 -3.67
N HIS A 2 15.18 -9.47 -4.96
CA HIS A 2 14.23 -8.71 -5.76
C HIS A 2 13.08 -9.68 -5.98
N ALA A 3 12.13 -9.67 -5.04
CA ALA A 3 10.87 -10.35 -5.25
C ALA A 3 10.31 -9.80 -6.57
N ASP A 4 10.01 -10.69 -7.51
CA ASP A 4 9.52 -10.36 -8.84
C ASP A 4 8.36 -9.36 -8.71
N VAL A 5 8.64 -8.09 -9.01
CA VAL A 5 7.71 -6.98 -8.80
C VAL A 5 6.49 -7.20 -9.70
N ALA A 6 6.69 -7.72 -10.91
CA ALA A 6 5.59 -8.04 -11.82
C ALA A 6 4.70 -9.17 -11.27
N ALA A 7 5.28 -10.23 -10.69
CA ALA A 7 4.50 -11.29 -10.06
C ALA A 7 3.76 -10.81 -8.81
N PHE A 8 4.36 -9.91 -8.04
CA PHE A 8 3.73 -9.31 -6.86
C PHE A 8 2.58 -8.38 -7.26
N GLU A 9 2.80 -7.49 -8.22
CA GLU A 9 1.79 -6.54 -8.69
C GLU A 9 0.60 -7.25 -9.33
N LYS A 10 0.84 -8.34 -10.07
CA LYS A 10 -0.24 -9.19 -10.60
C LYS A 10 -1.13 -9.79 -9.50
N LYS A 11 -0.56 -10.08 -8.32
CA LYS A 11 -1.27 -10.72 -7.20
C LYS A 11 -1.91 -9.72 -6.24
N HIS A 12 -1.29 -8.57 -6.03
CA HIS A 12 -1.65 -7.64 -4.95
C HIS A 12 -2.12 -6.26 -5.41
N GLY A 13 -2.13 -6.01 -6.72
CA GLY A 13 -2.33 -4.69 -7.30
C GLY A 13 -1.01 -3.94 -7.41
N THR A 14 -1.04 -2.79 -8.07
CA THR A 14 0.18 -1.99 -8.29
C THR A 14 0.79 -1.55 -6.96
N GLN A 15 2.09 -1.28 -6.96
CA GLN A 15 2.77 -0.82 -5.74
C GLN A 15 2.16 0.47 -5.18
N LEU A 16 1.73 1.40 -6.06
CA LEU A 16 1.08 2.66 -5.64
C LEU A 16 -0.30 2.42 -5.02
N GLU A 17 -1.09 1.50 -5.58
CA GLU A 17 -2.40 1.15 -5.04
C GLU A 17 -2.28 0.57 -3.62
N LEU A 18 -1.28 -0.29 -3.40
CA LEU A 18 -1.01 -0.86 -2.10
C LEU A 18 -0.62 0.22 -1.07
N LEU A 19 0.20 1.20 -1.50
CA LEU A 19 0.58 2.34 -0.69
C LEU A 19 -0.64 3.19 -0.31
N PHE A 20 -1.50 3.55 -1.28
CA PHE A 20 -2.72 4.31 -0.99
C PHE A 20 -3.68 3.56 -0.07
N ARG A 21 -3.84 2.24 -0.25
CA ARG A 21 -4.66 1.40 0.64
C ARG A 21 -4.11 1.39 2.07
N PHE A 22 -2.79 1.28 2.23
CA PHE A 22 -2.14 1.37 3.53
C PHE A 22 -2.38 2.73 4.18
N MET A 23 -2.12 3.82 3.45
CA MET A 23 -2.31 5.19 3.95
C MET A 23 -3.76 5.44 4.35
N ASN A 24 -4.72 5.00 3.54
CA ASN A 24 -6.14 5.10 3.87
C ASN A 24 -6.49 4.36 5.16
N ARG A 25 -5.94 3.14 5.37
CA ARG A 25 -6.15 2.39 6.61
C ARG A 25 -5.50 3.08 7.80
N ALA A 26 -4.29 3.61 7.66
CA ALA A 26 -3.57 4.32 8.72
C ALA A 26 -4.28 5.62 9.15
N LEU A 27 -4.87 6.35 8.19
CA LEU A 27 -5.73 7.49 8.46
C LEU A 27 -7.03 7.07 9.17
N ALA A 28 -7.68 5.99 8.71
CA ALA A 28 -8.94 5.53 9.28
C ALA A 28 -8.81 5.05 10.74
N ILE A 29 -7.67 4.49 11.13
CA ILE A 29 -7.39 4.08 12.51
C ILE A 29 -6.79 5.21 13.36
N GLY A 30 -6.56 6.39 12.79
CA GLY A 30 -6.04 7.55 13.51
C GLY A 30 -4.55 7.51 13.84
N VAL A 31 -3.78 6.60 13.23
CA VAL A 31 -2.31 6.56 13.39
C VAL A 31 -1.66 7.75 12.68
N ILE A 32 -2.23 8.17 11.55
CA ILE A 32 -1.84 9.38 10.83
C ILE A 32 -2.94 10.41 11.06
N THR A 33 -2.61 11.53 11.71
CA THR A 33 -3.52 12.65 11.91
C THR A 33 -3.30 13.71 10.82
N LYS A 34 -4.37 14.38 10.38
CA LYS A 34 -4.20 15.61 9.62
C LYS A 34 -3.57 16.67 10.53
N ALA A 35 -2.63 17.44 9.97
CA ALA A 35 -2.11 18.66 10.59
C ALA A 35 -3.20 19.73 10.64
#